data_AF-A0A6N9A4R2-F1
#
_entry.id   AF-A0A6N9A4R2-F1
#
_cell.length_a   1.000
_cell.length_b   1.000
_cell.length_c   1.000
_cell.angle_alpha   90.00
_cell.angle_beta   90.00
_cell.angle_gamma   90.00
#
_symmetry.space_group_name_H-M   'P 1'
#
loop_
_entity.id
_entity.type
_entity.pdbx_description
1 polymer ?
#
loop_
_entity_poly.entity_id
_entity_poly.type
_entity_poly.pdbx_seq_one_letter_code
_entity_poly.pdbx_strand_id
1 'polypeptide(L)'
;MSHDTRDDLATSLLPAGYTGLRKLQDEFRRYQEAAFPERPPRFFALELAGETGELANLEKKIWKGRQVAVDDFDDESADVCIALLNYANSRGIDLARAVEEKMLRIDRGRRAEPEVPGGPEDR
;
A
#
# COMPACT_ATOMS: atom_id res chain seq x y z
N MET A 1 -15.45 20.72 19.20
CA MET A 1 -14.27 20.90 18.32
C MET A 1 -14.83 21.10 16.93
N SER A 2 -14.58 22.24 16.28
CA SER A 2 -15.16 22.51 14.96
C SER A 2 -14.60 21.54 13.92
N HIS A 3 -15.42 21.19 12.92
CA HIS A 3 -15.06 20.35 11.77
C HIS A 3 -13.77 20.83 11.09
N ASP A 4 -13.63 22.16 10.95
CA ASP A 4 -12.48 22.87 10.39
C ASP A 4 -11.15 22.48 11.07
N THR A 5 -11.12 22.40 12.41
CA THR A 5 -9.89 22.06 13.15
C THR A 5 -9.45 20.60 12.95
N ARG A 6 -10.40 19.68 12.74
CA ARG A 6 -10.08 18.26 12.50
C ARG A 6 -9.56 18.04 11.08
N ASP A 7 -10.10 18.77 10.11
CA ASP A 7 -9.63 18.70 8.72
C ASP A 7 -8.23 19.28 8.55
N ASP A 8 -7.96 20.40 9.21
CA ASP A 8 -6.64 21.00 9.26
C ASP A 8 -5.62 20.08 9.93
N LEU A 9 -6.02 19.43 11.04
CA LEU A 9 -5.16 18.45 11.71
C LEU A 9 -4.82 17.28 10.78
N ALA A 10 -5.81 16.64 10.16
CA ALA A 10 -5.58 15.51 9.26
C ALA A 10 -4.71 15.89 8.05
N THR A 11 -4.90 17.08 7.48
CA THR A 11 -4.04 17.60 6.40
C THR A 11 -2.59 17.78 6.87
N SER A 12 -2.40 18.32 8.09
CA SER A 12 -1.07 18.51 8.67
C SER A 12 -0.33 17.20 9.00
N LEU A 13 -1.05 16.07 9.02
CA LEU A 13 -0.51 14.73 9.26
C LEU A 13 -0.14 13.99 7.97
N LEU A 14 -0.28 14.61 6.79
CA LEU A 14 0.24 14.04 5.56
C LEU A 14 1.74 13.75 5.69
N PRO A 15 2.24 12.66 5.07
CA PRO A 15 3.67 12.35 5.10
C PRO A 15 4.50 13.53 4.60
N ALA A 16 5.46 13.97 5.41
CA ALA A 16 6.32 15.10 5.11
C ALA A 16 7.34 14.82 3.98
N GLY A 17 7.51 13.56 3.58
CA GLY A 17 8.37 13.17 2.47
C GLY A 17 8.33 11.67 2.17
N TYR A 18 8.74 11.32 0.94
CA TYR A 18 8.68 9.96 0.40
C TYR A 18 10.07 9.43 0.00
N THR A 19 11.15 10.09 0.47
CA THR A 19 12.53 9.77 0.09
C THR A 19 12.97 8.37 0.52
N GLY A 20 12.49 7.88 1.66
CA GLY A 20 12.75 6.51 2.12
C GLY A 20 12.22 5.47 1.14
N LEU A 21 10.98 5.61 0.68
CA LEU A 21 10.37 4.72 -0.31
C LEU A 21 11.12 4.77 -1.64
N ARG A 22 11.48 5.98 -2.11
CA ARG A 22 12.27 6.16 -3.33
C ARG A 22 13.61 5.42 -3.25
N LYS A 23 14.34 5.61 -2.15
CA LYS A 23 15.64 4.97 -1.92
C LYS A 23 15.50 3.45 -1.90
N LEU A 24 14.53 2.93 -1.15
CA LEU A 24 14.27 1.49 -1.05
C LEU A 24 13.92 0.89 -2.41
N GLN A 25 13.06 1.56 -3.18
CA GLN A 25 12.69 1.15 -4.53
C GLN A 25 13.92 1.04 -5.45
N ASP A 26 14.82 2.02 -5.40
CA ASP A 26 16.06 2.03 -6.18
C ASP A 26 17.04 0.92 -5.74
N GLU A 27 17.15 0.67 -4.44
CA GLU A 27 17.98 -0.42 -3.89
C GLU A 27 17.46 -1.79 -4.32
N PHE A 28 16.14 -2.00 -4.31
CA PHE A 28 15.52 -3.23 -4.76
C PHE A 28 15.71 -3.46 -6.26
N ARG A 29 15.57 -2.41 -7.09
CA ARG A 29 15.86 -2.50 -8.52
C ARG A 29 17.29 -3.00 -8.75
N ARG A 30 18.28 -2.36 -8.11
CA ARG A 30 19.70 -2.71 -8.25
C ARG A 30 19.97 -4.15 -7.82
N TYR A 31 19.40 -4.57 -6.69
CA TYR A 31 19.55 -5.94 -6.22
C TYR A 31 18.92 -6.95 -7.19
N GLN A 32 17.70 -6.70 -7.65
CA GLN A 32 17.00 -7.58 -8.60
C GLN A 32 17.75 -7.74 -9.92
N GLU A 33 18.21 -6.63 -10.50
CA GLU A 33 18.99 -6.62 -11.75
C GLU A 33 20.33 -7.36 -11.63
N ALA A 34 20.95 -7.35 -10.43
CA ALA A 34 22.22 -8.01 -10.18
C ALA A 34 22.06 -9.50 -9.83
N ALA A 35 21.00 -9.87 -9.11
CA ALA A 35 20.83 -11.21 -8.55
C ALA A 35 20.01 -12.15 -9.45
N PHE A 36 19.14 -11.61 -10.32
CA PHE A 36 18.17 -12.41 -11.07
C PHE A 36 18.15 -12.03 -12.56
N PRO A 37 17.76 -12.96 -13.45
CA PRO A 37 17.53 -12.64 -14.85
C PRO A 37 16.34 -11.68 -15.00
N GLU A 38 16.38 -10.86 -16.05
CA GLU A 38 15.27 -9.96 -16.38
C GLU A 38 13.94 -10.73 -16.52
N ARG A 39 12.88 -10.20 -15.91
CA ARG A 39 11.52 -10.74 -15.99
C ARG A 39 10.56 -9.68 -16.53
N PRO A 40 9.58 -10.07 -17.37
CA PRO A 40 8.61 -9.13 -17.89
C PRO A 40 7.64 -8.68 -16.79
N PRO A 41 7.01 -7.49 -16.90
CA PRO A 41 6.09 -6.99 -15.87
C PRO A 41 4.93 -7.91 -15.51
N ARG A 42 4.46 -8.73 -16.48
CA ARG A 42 3.40 -9.73 -16.24
C ARG A 42 3.81 -10.79 -15.22
N PHE A 43 5.10 -11.10 -15.10
CA PHE A 43 5.61 -12.03 -14.10
C PHE A 43 5.39 -11.42 -12.70
N PHE A 44 5.92 -10.22 -12.46
CA PHE A 44 5.77 -9.53 -11.18
C PHE A 44 4.32 -9.20 -10.82
N ALA A 45 3.46 -8.97 -11.81
CA ALA A 45 2.02 -8.79 -11.57
C ALA A 45 1.36 -10.06 -11.02
N LEU A 46 1.79 -11.25 -11.48
CA LEU A 46 1.28 -12.53 -10.98
C LEU A 46 1.86 -12.86 -9.60
N GLU A 47 3.15 -12.58 -9.36
CA GLU A 47 3.75 -12.70 -8.03
C GLU A 47 2.99 -11.83 -7.02
N LEU A 48 2.77 -10.55 -7.34
CA LEU A 48 1.99 -9.64 -6.49
C LEU A 48 0.57 -10.17 -6.21
N ALA A 49 -0.09 -10.77 -7.21
CA ALA A 49 -1.39 -11.39 -7.01
C ALA A 49 -1.32 -12.64 -6.11
N GLY A 50 -0.21 -13.39 -6.17
CA GLY A 50 0.09 -14.49 -5.27
C GLY A 50 0.19 -14.02 -3.82
N GLU A 51 1.14 -13.13 -3.52
CA GLU A 51 1.41 -12.67 -2.15
C GLU A 51 0.17 -12.00 -1.52
N THR A 52 -0.56 -11.21 -2.31
CA THR A 52 -1.81 -10.61 -1.81
C THR A 52 -2.89 -11.65 -1.53
N GLY A 53 -2.90 -12.76 -2.27
CA GLY A 53 -3.77 -13.90 -2.04
C GLY A 53 -3.40 -14.70 -0.78
N GLU A 54 -2.11 -14.81 -0.47
CA GLU A 54 -1.60 -15.46 0.74
C GLU A 54 -1.96 -14.65 1.99
N LEU A 55 -1.73 -13.33 1.97
CA LEU A 55 -2.19 -12.41 3.02
C LEU A 55 -3.72 -12.49 3.22
N ALA A 56 -4.51 -12.45 2.14
CA ALA A 56 -5.97 -12.60 2.23
C ALA A 56 -6.40 -13.97 2.78
N ASN A 57 -5.59 -15.01 2.57
CA ASN A 57 -5.85 -16.33 3.11
C ASN A 57 -5.64 -16.37 4.64
N LEU A 58 -4.71 -15.59 5.19
CA LEU A 58 -4.57 -15.44 6.65
C LEU A 58 -5.83 -14.81 7.26
N GLU A 59 -6.33 -13.73 6.68
CA GLU A 59 -7.59 -13.09 7.11
C GLU A 59 -8.77 -14.08 7.05
N LYS A 60 -8.86 -14.86 5.98
CA LYS A 60 -9.88 -15.92 5.84
C LYS A 60 -9.75 -16.98 6.95
N LYS A 61 -8.54 -17.32 7.40
CA LYS A 61 -8.34 -18.26 8.52
C LYS A 61 -8.89 -17.67 9.81
N ILE A 62 -8.60 -16.40 10.12
CA ILE A 62 -9.14 -15.68 11.28
C ILE A 62 -10.66 -15.65 11.23
N TRP A 63 -11.25 -15.29 10.09
CA TRP A 63 -12.70 -15.25 9.93
C TRP A 63 -13.35 -16.63 10.20
N LYS A 64 -12.66 -17.72 9.87
CA LYS A 64 -13.11 -19.09 10.18
C LYS A 64 -12.83 -19.53 11.63
N GLY A 65 -12.46 -18.61 12.51
CA GLY A 65 -12.16 -18.88 13.92
C GLY A 65 -10.85 -19.63 14.15
N ARG A 66 -9.93 -19.63 13.18
CA ARG A 66 -8.60 -20.24 13.34
C ARG A 66 -7.63 -19.23 13.96
N GLN A 67 -6.73 -19.73 14.79
CA GLN A 67 -5.57 -18.95 15.21
C GLN A 67 -4.53 -18.91 14.09
N VAL A 68 -3.91 -17.75 13.92
CA VAL A 68 -2.83 -17.45 12.98
C VAL A 68 -1.75 -16.73 13.77
N ALA A 69 -0.48 -17.04 13.53
CA ALA A 69 0.61 -16.35 14.21
C ALA A 69 0.70 -14.91 13.69
N VAL A 70 1.07 -13.96 14.55
CA VAL A 70 1.29 -12.56 14.10
C VAL A 70 2.44 -12.50 13.09
N ASP A 71 3.48 -13.29 13.31
CA ASP A 71 4.64 -13.40 12.42
C ASP A 71 4.23 -13.81 10.98
N ASP A 72 3.18 -14.62 10.82
CA ASP A 72 2.66 -14.96 9.48
C ASP A 72 2.17 -13.71 8.75
N PHE A 73 1.56 -12.74 9.45
CA PHE A 73 1.11 -11.49 8.81
C PHE A 73 2.28 -10.58 8.44
N ASP A 74 3.33 -10.55 9.26
CA ASP A 74 4.53 -9.76 8.99
C ASP A 74 5.24 -10.26 7.73
N ASP A 75 5.39 -11.58 7.59
CA ASP A 75 6.02 -12.22 6.43
C ASP A 75 5.21 -11.93 5.14
N GLU A 76 3.90 -12.24 5.14
CA GLU A 76 3.07 -12.03 3.94
C GLU A 76 2.94 -10.55 3.56
N SER A 77 2.94 -9.64 4.55
CA SER A 77 2.93 -8.20 4.29
C SER A 77 4.24 -7.73 3.67
N ALA A 78 5.38 -8.29 4.11
CA ALA A 78 6.68 -8.01 3.53
C ALA A 78 6.75 -8.51 2.08
N ASP A 79 6.26 -9.72 1.81
CA ASP A 79 6.23 -10.30 0.46
C ASP A 79 5.37 -9.47 -0.50
N VAL A 80 4.18 -9.04 -0.08
CA VAL A 80 3.35 -8.10 -0.85
C VAL A 80 4.10 -6.80 -1.16
N CYS A 81 4.80 -6.23 -0.17
CA CYS A 81 5.57 -5.00 -0.34
C CYS A 81 6.71 -5.18 -1.36
N ILE A 82 7.46 -6.27 -1.24
CA ILE A 82 8.55 -6.62 -2.15
C ILE A 82 8.02 -6.81 -3.58
N ALA A 83 6.94 -7.59 -3.74
CA ALA A 83 6.32 -7.85 -5.03
C ALA A 83 5.80 -6.55 -5.69
N LEU A 84 5.20 -5.64 -4.91
CA LEU A 84 4.74 -4.34 -5.40
C LEU A 84 5.90 -3.47 -5.89
N LEU A 85 7.01 -3.40 -5.14
CA LEU A 85 8.20 -2.65 -5.52
C LEU A 85 8.82 -3.19 -6.81
N ASN A 86 8.92 -4.52 -6.93
CA ASN A 86 9.45 -5.17 -8.13
C ASN A 86 8.55 -4.93 -9.35
N TYR A 87 7.23 -5.02 -9.17
CA TYR A 87 6.28 -4.69 -10.22
C TYR A 87 6.41 -3.22 -10.66
N ALA A 88 6.46 -2.28 -9.71
CA ALA A 88 6.63 -0.86 -10.01
C ALA A 88 7.94 -0.59 -10.79
N ASN A 89 9.05 -1.21 -10.35
CA ASN A 89 10.34 -1.15 -11.04
C ASN A 89 10.27 -1.69 -12.47
N SER A 90 9.67 -2.86 -12.68
CA SER A 90 9.52 -3.46 -14.01
C SER A 90 8.69 -2.60 -14.99
N ARG A 91 7.83 -1.72 -14.44
CA ARG A 91 6.99 -0.79 -15.21
C ARG A 91 7.57 0.62 -15.33
N GLY A 92 8.73 0.89 -14.73
CA GLY A 92 9.31 2.24 -14.69
C GLY A 92 8.46 3.23 -13.88
N ILE A 93 7.69 2.75 -12.91
CA ILE A 93 6.84 3.59 -12.06
C ILE A 93 7.70 4.19 -10.95
N ASP A 94 7.70 5.51 -10.83
CA ASP A 94 8.17 6.20 -9.62
C ASP A 94 7.10 6.06 -8.52
N LEU A 95 7.26 5.07 -7.65
CA LEU A 95 6.23 4.75 -6.66
C LEU A 95 6.12 5.83 -5.58
N ALA A 96 7.25 6.41 -5.17
CA ALA A 96 7.27 7.50 -4.21
C ALA A 96 6.45 8.70 -4.69
N ARG A 97 6.67 9.15 -5.92
CA ARG A 97 5.89 10.24 -6.53
C ARG A 97 4.41 9.85 -6.70
N ALA A 98 4.14 8.63 -7.16
CA ALA A 98 2.78 8.16 -7.38
C ALA A 98 1.95 8.12 -6.08
N VAL A 99 2.56 7.66 -4.98
CA VAL A 99 1.93 7.64 -3.64
C VAL A 99 1.73 9.07 -3.12
N GLU A 100 2.74 9.94 -3.23
CA GLU A 100 2.64 11.35 -2.84
C GLU A 100 1.46 12.05 -3.51
N GLU A 101 1.38 11.97 -4.84
CA GLU A 101 0.28 12.57 -5.60
C GLU A 101 -1.08 11.96 -5.25
N LYS A 102 -1.13 10.64 -4.98
CA LYS A 102 -2.37 9.96 -4.58
C LYS A 102 -2.82 10.41 -3.19
N MET A 103 -1.92 10.55 -2.22
CA MET A 103 -2.24 11.02 -0.88
C MET A 103 -2.78 12.46 -0.90
N LEU A 104 -2.14 13.35 -1.68
CA LEU A 104 -2.65 14.72 -1.88
C LEU A 104 -4.04 14.73 -2.53
N ARG A 105 -4.31 13.84 -3.48
CA ARG A 105 -5.66 13.70 -4.06
C ARG A 105 -6.69 13.18 -3.05
N ILE A 106 -6.33 12.19 -2.23
CA ILE A 106 -7.21 11.65 -1.19
C ILE A 106 -7.56 12.73 -0.17
N ASP A 107 -6.57 13.48 0.33
CA ASP A 107 -6.83 14.54 1.31
C ASP A 107 -7.71 15.66 0.73
N ARG A 108 -7.45 16.10 -0.51
CA ARG A 108 -8.35 17.05 -1.18
C ARG A 108 -9.76 16.51 -1.35
N GLY A 109 -9.92 15.22 -1.66
CA GLY A 109 -11.23 14.57 -1.79
C GLY A 109 -12.01 14.59 -0.48
N ARG A 110 -11.36 14.18 0.62
CA ARG A 110 -11.93 14.21 1.97
C ARG A 110 -12.44 15.60 2.39
N ARG A 111 -11.76 16.67 1.96
CA ARG A 111 -12.14 18.06 2.25
C ARG A 111 -13.26 18.61 1.34
N ALA A 112 -13.46 18.01 0.17
CA ALA A 112 -14.43 18.47 -0.82
C ALA A 112 -15.80 17.78 -0.68
N GLU A 113 -15.87 16.63 0.00
CA GLU A 113 -17.12 15.97 0.33
C GLU A 113 -17.74 16.61 1.59
N PRO A 114 -18.94 17.22 1.51
CA PRO A 114 -19.69 17.54 2.72
C PRO A 114 -20.03 16.24 3.45
N GLU A 115 -19.87 16.22 4.78
CA GLU A 115 -20.39 15.13 5.64
C GLU A 115 -21.81 14.77 5.18
N VAL A 116 -21.99 13.54 4.66
CA VAL A 116 -23.33 12.98 4.55
C VAL A 116 -23.73 12.62 5.98
N PRO A 117 -24.74 13.29 6.58
CA PRO A 117 -25.21 12.90 7.90
C PRO A 117 -25.98 11.59 7.75
N GLY A 118 -25.39 10.49 8.22
CA GLY A 118 -26.06 9.19 8.35
C GLY A 118 -26.11 8.35 7.07
N GLY A 119 -25.18 7.39 6.94
CA GLY A 119 -25.39 6.15 6.18
C GLY A 119 -25.95 5.08 7.13
N PRO A 120 -26.82 4.17 6.65
CA PRO A 120 -27.76 3.44 7.49
C PRO A 120 -27.06 2.51 8.48
N GLU A 121 -27.59 2.47 9.71
CA GLU A 121 -27.52 1.29 10.55
C GLU A 121 -28.17 0.14 9.78
N ASP A 122 -27.38 -0.67 9.09
CA ASP A 122 -27.85 -1.94 8.54
C ASP A 122 -27.46 -3.09 9.48
N ARG A 123 -28.42 -3.35 10.38
CA ARG A 123 -29.03 -4.63 10.77
C ARG A 123 -28.16 -5.83 11.15
#